data_AF-F3P8Q8-F1
#
_entry.id   AF-F3P8Q8-F1
#
_cell.length_a   1.000
_cell.length_b   1.000
_cell.length_c   1.000
_cell.angle_alpha   90.00
_cell.angle_beta   90.00
_cell.angle_gamma   90.00
#
_symmetry.space_group_name_H-M   'P 1'
#
loop_
_entity.id
_entity.type
_entity.pdbx_description
1 polymer ?
#
loop_
_entity_poly.entity_id
_entity_poly.type
_entity_poly.pdbx_seq_one_letter_code
_entity_poly.pdbx_strand_id
1 'polypeptide(L)'
;MTDHPTEPTTTDPEAEAVHWTTPPTDGGERLDGRSAALVSADRVLTGRRGQVEGSLETIGIRPSSPSEAEVVQARTAGQGGAVLLRGRDIVAVGTTADLEGRLAELLPDVDPNDVVRVDLPGTTLMPGLIETHDHLPTSGTDVEYPDYGPHEVARLTLNAVRAARELLSEGVTSVQSLGARHYVDVALRDAVDVGDLRGPRIIASGPQITTTGGHAHHAGGAADSLDEIRHQVRHHHLMGADTIKVMATGGFMTDGSAPWFAQFTTEEL
;
A
#
# COMPACT_ATOMS: atom_id res chain seq x y z
N MET A 1 28.86 -41.60 -14.83
CA MET A 1 30.13 -41.48 -14.09
C MET A 1 30.60 -40.04 -14.22
N THR A 2 30.12 -39.21 -13.29
CA THR A 2 30.69 -37.94 -12.83
C THR A 2 29.91 -37.66 -11.55
N ASP A 3 30.46 -38.17 -10.45
CA ASP A 3 29.96 -37.96 -9.09
C ASP A 3 30.05 -36.49 -8.73
N HIS A 4 28.92 -35.88 -8.38
CA HIS A 4 28.90 -34.68 -7.56
C HIS A 4 28.44 -35.09 -6.16
N PRO A 5 29.30 -34.98 -5.14
CA PRO A 5 28.90 -35.27 -3.77
C PRO A 5 27.91 -34.21 -3.31
N THR A 6 26.68 -34.62 -2.98
CA THR A 6 25.73 -33.81 -2.24
C THR A 6 26.31 -33.55 -0.86
N GLU A 7 26.65 -32.29 -0.56
CA GLU A 7 26.97 -31.85 0.79
C GLU A 7 25.77 -32.12 1.72
N PRO A 8 26.01 -32.49 3.00
CA PRO A 8 24.93 -32.64 3.96
C PRO A 8 24.30 -31.28 4.21
N THR A 9 23.00 -31.18 3.98
CA THR A 9 22.17 -30.03 4.34
C THR A 9 22.23 -29.88 5.86
N THR A 10 23.05 -28.95 6.34
CA THR A 10 22.98 -28.50 7.73
C THR A 10 21.68 -27.74 7.87
N THR A 11 20.66 -28.39 8.43
CA THR A 11 19.47 -27.71 8.93
C THR A 11 19.93 -26.78 10.05
N ASP A 12 19.96 -25.48 9.77
CA ASP A 12 20.19 -24.45 10.78
C ASP A 12 19.00 -24.50 11.77
N PRO A 13 19.20 -24.82 13.07
CA PRO A 13 18.09 -25.07 13.98
C PRO A 13 17.38 -23.81 14.50
N GLU A 14 17.82 -22.59 14.14
CA GLU A 14 17.26 -21.35 14.71
C GLU A 14 17.21 -20.18 13.71
N ALA A 15 16.75 -20.42 12.48
CA ALA A 15 16.12 -19.33 11.73
C ALA A 15 14.73 -19.09 12.34
N GLU A 16 14.69 -18.43 13.50
CA GLU A 16 13.46 -17.84 14.02
C GLU A 16 12.92 -16.92 12.92
N ALA A 17 11.94 -17.41 12.15
CA ALA A 17 11.24 -16.58 11.20
C ALA A 17 10.57 -15.48 12.03
N VAL A 18 11.19 -14.30 12.06
CA VAL A 18 10.61 -13.15 12.75
C VAL A 18 9.41 -12.74 11.91
N HIS A 19 8.23 -13.25 12.29
CA HIS A 19 6.96 -12.82 11.75
C HIS A 19 6.70 -11.40 12.24
N TRP A 20 7.25 -10.41 11.54
CA TRP A 20 6.92 -9.00 11.73
C TRP A 20 5.54 -8.70 11.14
N THR A 21 4.48 -9.33 11.63
CA THR A 21 3.16 -8.72 11.52
C THR A 21 3.02 -7.83 12.73
N THR A 22 3.25 -6.53 12.56
CA THR A 22 2.89 -5.53 13.57
C THR A 22 1.45 -5.84 13.99
N PRO A 23 1.19 -6.21 15.26
CA PRO A 23 -0.16 -6.43 15.70
C PRO A 23 -0.95 -5.17 15.37
N PRO A 24 -2.16 -5.29 14.78
CA PRO A 24 -2.95 -4.11 14.51
C PRO A 24 -3.08 -3.36 15.83
N THR A 25 -2.69 -2.10 15.81
CA THR A 25 -2.83 -1.26 16.99
C THR A 25 -4.28 -1.36 17.48
N ASP A 26 -4.47 -1.55 18.79
CA ASP A 26 -5.80 -1.56 19.41
C ASP A 26 -6.58 -0.27 19.07
N GLY A 27 -5.83 0.80 18.78
CA GLY A 27 -6.33 2.09 18.36
C GLY A 27 -6.16 3.20 19.37
N GLY A 28 -5.48 2.94 20.49
CA GLY A 28 -5.27 3.95 21.51
C GLY A 28 -4.44 5.14 21.04
N GLU A 29 -3.58 4.95 20.03
CA GLU A 29 -2.69 5.99 19.48
C GLU A 29 -3.26 6.63 18.19
N ARG A 30 -4.59 6.63 18.03
CA ARG A 30 -5.23 7.09 16.79
C ARG A 30 -5.62 8.55 16.85
N LEU A 31 -5.25 9.26 15.78
CA LEU A 31 -6.04 10.40 15.36
C LEU A 31 -7.44 9.88 14.98
N ASP A 32 -8.47 10.52 15.50
CA ASP A 32 -9.88 10.18 15.26
C ASP A 32 -10.33 10.43 13.80
N GLY A 33 -9.45 11.01 12.98
CA GLY A 33 -9.72 11.39 11.60
C GLY A 33 -10.72 12.54 11.46
N ARG A 34 -11.02 13.26 12.55
CA ARG A 34 -11.99 14.36 12.61
C ARG A 34 -11.40 15.62 13.24
N SER A 35 -10.61 15.47 14.27
CA SER A 35 -9.96 16.54 15.01
C SER A 35 -8.81 17.17 14.24
N ALA A 36 -8.46 18.40 14.61
CA ALA A 36 -7.20 19.01 14.18
C ALA A 36 -6.06 18.44 15.03
N ALA A 37 -4.95 18.10 14.39
CA ALA A 37 -3.81 17.51 15.09
C ALA A 37 -2.48 18.03 14.56
N LEU A 38 -1.55 18.33 15.46
CA LEU A 38 -0.16 18.58 15.15
C LEU A 38 0.66 17.34 15.54
N VAL A 39 1.23 16.68 14.54
CA VAL A 39 2.08 15.49 14.73
C VAL A 39 3.54 15.89 14.52
N SER A 40 4.35 15.83 15.57
CA SER A 40 5.78 16.17 15.52
C SER A 40 6.68 14.94 15.61
N ALA A 41 7.82 15.02 14.93
CA ALA A 41 8.87 14.01 14.92
C ALA A 41 10.25 14.69 14.84
N ASP A 42 11.34 13.93 15.01
CA ASP A 42 12.68 14.51 14.82
C ASP A 42 12.86 14.97 13.37
N ARG A 43 12.34 14.19 12.43
CA ARG A 43 12.41 14.40 10.99
C ARG A 43 11.07 14.16 10.33
N VAL A 44 10.76 14.97 9.32
CA VAL A 44 9.67 14.75 8.37
C VAL A 44 10.27 14.67 6.97
N LEU A 45 10.11 13.53 6.31
CA LEU A 45 10.34 13.41 4.88
C LEU A 45 9.13 13.96 4.15
N THR A 46 9.32 14.98 3.33
CA THR A 46 8.26 15.48 2.46
C THR A 46 8.41 14.79 1.11
N GLY A 47 7.30 14.44 0.43
CA GLY A 47 7.35 13.82 -0.90
C GLY A 47 7.94 14.73 -2.01
N ARG A 48 8.46 15.91 -1.65
CA ARG A 48 9.07 16.88 -2.57
C ARG A 48 10.55 16.55 -2.77
N ARG A 49 11.07 16.87 -3.97
CA ARG A 49 12.49 16.72 -4.27
C ARG A 49 13.32 17.70 -3.43
N GLY A 50 14.43 17.20 -2.90
CA GLY A 50 15.40 18.00 -2.16
C GLY A 50 16.32 18.81 -3.07
N GLN A 51 17.35 19.41 -2.45
CA GLN A 51 18.34 20.25 -3.15
C GLN A 51 19.35 19.43 -3.96
N VAL A 52 19.50 18.14 -3.65
CA VAL A 52 20.38 17.21 -4.36
C VAL A 52 19.52 16.34 -5.28
N GLU A 53 19.99 16.07 -6.49
CA GLU A 53 19.30 15.17 -7.41
C GLU A 53 19.06 13.79 -6.77
N GLY A 54 17.85 13.26 -6.91
CA GLY A 54 17.44 12.01 -6.29
C GLY A 54 17.16 12.06 -4.78
N SER A 55 17.38 13.21 -4.12
CA SER A 55 17.06 13.37 -2.69
C SER A 55 15.61 13.80 -2.45
N LEU A 56 15.10 13.47 -1.26
CA LEU A 56 13.84 14.00 -0.72
C LEU A 56 14.11 15.20 0.19
N GLU A 57 13.21 16.17 0.18
CA GLU A 57 13.25 17.26 1.14
C GLU A 57 12.93 16.72 2.54
N THR A 58 13.82 17.04 3.49
CA THR A 58 13.66 16.70 4.91
C THR A 58 13.53 17.98 5.75
N ILE A 59 12.48 18.04 6.55
CA ILE A 59 12.27 19.09 7.56
C ILE A 59 12.60 18.51 8.93
N GLY A 60 13.21 19.31 9.78
CA GLY A 60 13.55 18.92 11.14
C GLY A 60 15.05 18.77 11.37
N ILE A 61 15.41 17.93 12.34
CA ILE A 61 16.78 17.68 12.80
C ILE A 61 17.48 16.79 11.77
N ARG A 62 18.44 17.35 11.03
CA ARG A 62 19.24 16.60 10.05
C ARG A 62 20.54 16.13 10.68
N PRO A 63 20.92 14.84 10.58
CA PRO A 63 22.21 14.40 11.12
C PRO A 63 23.40 14.69 10.21
N SER A 64 24.52 15.05 10.83
CA SER A 64 25.80 14.32 10.67
C SER A 64 26.13 13.60 11.99
N SER A 65 25.21 12.76 12.48
CA SER A 65 25.28 12.00 13.75
C SER A 65 25.34 12.84 15.05
N PRO A 66 24.28 13.61 15.41
CA PRO A 66 24.23 14.36 16.67
C PRO A 66 24.05 13.43 17.87
N SER A 67 24.55 13.86 19.02
CA SER A 67 24.30 13.23 20.32
C SER A 67 22.83 13.38 20.76
N GLU A 68 22.37 12.52 21.66
CA GLU A 68 21.00 12.57 22.20
C GLU A 68 20.68 13.93 22.85
N ALA A 69 21.65 14.53 23.55
CA ALA A 69 21.49 15.85 24.17
C ALA A 69 21.25 16.96 23.13
N GLU A 70 21.96 16.91 21.99
CA GLU A 70 21.77 17.86 20.89
C GLU A 70 20.40 17.70 20.23
N VAL A 71 19.93 16.45 20.07
CA VAL A 71 18.57 16.16 19.57
C VAL A 71 17.51 16.74 20.50
N VAL A 72 17.62 16.49 21.81
CA VAL A 72 16.69 17.04 22.81
C VAL A 72 16.70 18.57 22.82
N GLN A 73 17.88 19.20 22.74
CA GLN A 73 18.00 20.66 22.69
C GLN A 73 17.36 21.23 21.41
N ALA A 74 17.61 20.61 20.26
CA ALA A 74 17.01 21.01 18.99
C ALA A 74 15.49 20.88 19.00
N ARG A 75 14.96 19.78 19.55
CA ARG A 75 13.50 19.59 19.74
C ARG A 75 12.90 20.66 20.64
N THR A 76 13.55 20.96 21.78
CA THR A 76 13.13 22.03 22.69
C THR A 76 13.15 23.40 22.01
N ALA A 77 14.09 23.63 21.09
CA ALA A 77 14.13 24.82 20.24
C ALA A 77 13.13 24.78 19.06
N GLY A 78 12.26 23.76 18.99
CA GLY A 78 11.23 23.59 17.96
C GLY A 78 11.77 23.26 16.57
N GLN A 79 13.00 22.72 16.49
CA GLN A 79 13.67 22.35 15.25
C GLN A 79 13.29 20.96 14.74
N GLY A 80 12.39 20.23 15.41
CA GLY A 80 11.78 19.02 14.87
C GLY A 80 10.89 19.32 13.67
N GLY A 81 10.60 18.30 12.87
CA GLY A 81 9.62 18.41 11.78
C GLY A 81 8.21 18.12 12.31
N ALA A 82 7.20 18.72 11.71
CA ALA A 82 5.80 18.48 12.05
C ALA A 82 4.87 18.51 10.83
N VAL A 83 3.75 17.81 10.96
CA VAL A 83 2.63 17.83 10.03
C VAL A 83 1.39 18.30 10.79
N LEU A 84 0.72 19.32 10.27
CA LEU A 84 -0.58 19.78 10.77
C LEU A 84 -1.68 19.15 9.94
N LEU A 85 -2.61 18.50 10.63
CA LEU A 85 -3.73 17.74 10.08
C LEU A 85 -5.05 18.38 10.47
N ARG A 86 -6.03 18.31 9.56
CA ARG A 86 -7.44 18.58 9.85
C ARG A 86 -8.26 17.41 9.29
N GLY A 87 -8.79 16.57 10.17
CA GLY A 87 -9.48 15.37 9.75
C GLY A 87 -8.56 14.45 8.95
N ARG A 88 -8.81 14.33 7.64
CA ARG A 88 -8.00 13.50 6.70
C ARG A 88 -7.00 14.31 5.88
N ASP A 89 -7.02 15.64 6.00
CA ASP A 89 -6.23 16.53 5.16
C ASP A 89 -4.95 16.96 5.86
N ILE A 90 -3.85 17.00 5.09
CA ILE A 90 -2.61 17.67 5.50
C ILE A 90 -2.77 19.16 5.19
N VAL A 91 -2.82 19.98 6.23
CA VAL A 91 -2.95 21.44 6.13
C VAL A 91 -1.61 22.09 5.86
N ALA A 92 -0.58 21.67 6.60
CA ALA A 92 0.76 22.22 6.49
C ALA A 92 1.83 21.23 6.94
N VAL A 93 3.04 21.42 6.42
CA VAL A 93 4.25 20.68 6.83
C VAL A 93 5.35 21.69 7.05
N GLY A 94 6.02 21.62 8.19
CA GLY A 94 6.97 22.64 8.63
C GLY A 94 7.78 22.19 9.84
N THR A 95 8.53 23.09 10.45
CA THR A 95 9.11 22.80 11.77
C THR A 95 8.02 22.91 12.84
N THR A 96 8.20 22.23 13.97
CA THR A 96 7.23 22.29 15.08
C THR A 96 6.98 23.74 15.52
N ALA A 97 8.04 24.55 15.67
CA ALA A 97 7.89 25.95 16.07
C ALA A 97 7.15 26.82 15.03
N ASP A 98 7.38 26.60 13.73
CA ASP A 98 6.69 27.35 12.67
C ASP A 98 5.19 27.04 12.68
N LEU A 99 4.83 25.76 12.75
CA LEU A 99 3.43 25.35 12.72
C LEU A 99 2.67 25.77 13.99
N GLU A 100 3.29 25.64 15.17
CA GLU A 100 2.73 26.15 16.44
C GLU A 100 2.48 27.66 16.38
N GLY A 101 3.45 28.44 15.88
CA GLY A 101 3.33 29.89 15.75
C GLY A 101 2.25 30.35 14.76
N ARG A 102 1.81 29.45 13.86
CA ARG A 102 0.87 29.74 12.78
C ARG A 102 -0.48 29.03 12.92
N LEU A 103 -0.76 28.36 14.05
CA LEU A 103 -2.03 27.63 14.24
C LEU A 103 -3.26 28.51 13.99
N ALA A 104 -3.30 29.73 14.53
CA ALA A 104 -4.42 30.64 14.37
C ALA A 104 -4.61 31.14 12.91
N GLU A 105 -3.54 31.17 12.12
CA GLU A 105 -3.58 31.51 10.69
C GLU A 105 -4.07 30.30 9.87
N LEU A 106 -3.52 29.12 10.14
CA LEU A 106 -3.75 27.90 9.38
C LEU A 106 -5.09 27.22 9.72
N LEU A 107 -5.58 27.43 10.94
CA LEU A 107 -6.83 26.88 11.47
C LEU A 107 -7.65 27.98 12.18
N PRO A 108 -8.16 28.99 11.45
CA PRO A 108 -8.79 30.17 12.07
C PRO A 108 -10.06 29.85 12.86
N ASP A 109 -10.72 28.74 12.54
CA ASP A 109 -11.98 28.30 13.17
C ASP A 109 -11.77 27.27 14.31
N VAL A 110 -10.52 27.02 14.71
CA VAL A 110 -10.18 26.04 15.77
C VAL A 110 -9.40 26.77 16.87
N ASP A 111 -9.81 26.62 18.13
CA ASP A 111 -9.02 27.11 19.25
C ASP A 111 -7.66 26.35 19.26
N PRO A 112 -6.50 27.03 19.27
CA PRO A 112 -5.20 26.36 19.32
C PRO A 112 -5.02 25.40 20.51
N ASN A 113 -5.79 25.56 21.58
CA ASN A 113 -5.80 24.65 22.73
C ASN A 113 -6.55 23.34 22.45
N ASP A 114 -7.46 23.32 21.47
CA ASP A 114 -8.21 22.14 21.05
C ASP A 114 -7.44 21.30 20.01
N VAL A 115 -6.29 21.78 19.53
CA VAL A 115 -5.43 21.04 18.61
C VAL A 115 -4.74 19.90 19.37
N VAL A 116 -5.01 18.67 18.93
CA VAL A 116 -4.38 17.46 19.48
C VAL A 116 -2.89 17.47 19.14
N ARG A 117 -2.03 17.28 20.14
CA ARG A 117 -0.57 17.23 19.97
C ARG A 117 -0.08 15.81 20.15
N VAL A 118 0.55 15.28 19.12
CA VAL A 118 1.17 13.95 19.13
C VAL A 118 2.65 14.11 18.85
N ASP A 119 3.47 13.73 19.82
CA ASP A 119 4.91 13.89 19.73
C ASP A 119 5.63 12.54 19.65
N LEU A 120 6.44 12.35 18.61
CA LEU A 120 7.11 11.08 18.27
C LEU A 120 8.64 11.24 18.33
N PRO A 121 9.24 11.32 19.53
CA PRO A 121 10.68 11.52 19.69
C PRO A 121 11.49 10.36 19.13
N GLY A 122 12.65 10.67 18.52
CA GLY A 122 13.54 9.64 17.95
C GLY A 122 13.06 9.04 16.63
N THR A 123 11.94 9.51 16.07
CA THR A 123 11.32 8.94 14.87
C THR A 123 11.50 9.82 13.62
N THR A 124 11.32 9.20 12.46
CA THR A 124 11.12 9.90 11.19
C THR A 124 9.68 9.69 10.74
N LEU A 125 8.95 10.78 10.52
CA LEU A 125 7.64 10.76 9.91
C LEU A 125 7.81 10.85 8.38
N MET A 126 7.07 10.03 7.65
CA MET A 126 7.11 10.00 6.19
C MET A 126 5.73 9.71 5.60
N PRO A 127 5.50 9.99 4.30
CA PRO A 127 4.28 9.56 3.62
C PRO A 127 4.14 8.05 3.70
N GLY A 128 2.90 7.57 3.81
CA GLY A 128 2.59 6.15 3.73
C GLY A 128 3.03 5.56 2.40
N LEU A 129 3.43 4.29 2.43
CA LEU A 129 3.90 3.56 1.25
C LEU A 129 2.74 3.29 0.27
N ILE A 130 3.11 3.07 -0.99
CA ILE A 130 2.19 2.72 -2.07
C ILE A 130 2.64 1.38 -2.66
N GLU A 131 1.78 0.37 -2.60
CA GLU A 131 1.94 -0.87 -3.35
C GLU A 131 1.32 -0.69 -4.74
N THR A 132 2.07 -0.99 -5.80
CA THR A 132 1.67 -0.73 -7.18
C THR A 132 1.23 -1.98 -7.93
N HIS A 133 1.43 -3.16 -7.38
CA HIS A 133 1.03 -4.43 -7.98
C HIS A 133 0.81 -5.48 -6.88
N ASP A 134 -0.43 -5.61 -6.41
CA ASP A 134 -0.85 -6.72 -5.55
C ASP A 134 -2.03 -7.50 -6.19
N HIS A 135 -2.25 -8.70 -5.69
CA HIS A 135 -3.40 -9.55 -5.97
C HIS A 135 -4.10 -9.88 -4.65
N LEU A 136 -4.78 -8.90 -4.04
CA LEU A 136 -5.34 -9.00 -2.69
C LEU A 136 -6.09 -10.33 -2.39
N PRO A 137 -6.97 -10.85 -3.27
CA PRO A 137 -7.73 -12.06 -2.97
C PRO A 137 -6.90 -13.36 -2.94
N THR A 138 -5.71 -13.34 -3.54
CA THR A 138 -4.79 -14.48 -3.66
C THR A 138 -3.43 -14.19 -3.01
N SER A 139 -3.28 -13.05 -2.35
CA SER A 139 -2.04 -12.68 -1.68
C SER A 139 -1.71 -13.69 -0.56
N GLY A 140 -0.48 -14.20 -0.60
CA GLY A 140 0.02 -15.23 0.33
C GLY A 140 -0.58 -16.63 0.14
N THR A 141 -1.16 -16.96 -1.03
CA THR A 141 -1.55 -18.34 -1.38
C THR A 141 -0.49 -19.02 -2.23
N ASP A 142 -0.29 -20.33 -2.05
CA ASP A 142 0.72 -21.11 -2.79
C ASP A 142 0.38 -21.35 -4.27
N VAL A 143 -0.86 -21.06 -4.66
CA VAL A 143 -1.39 -21.23 -6.01
C VAL A 143 -1.98 -19.91 -6.50
N GLU A 144 -1.81 -19.62 -7.79
CA GLU A 144 -2.17 -18.32 -8.41
C GLU A 144 -3.66 -17.96 -8.22
N TYR A 145 -4.56 -18.92 -8.42
CA TYR A 145 -5.99 -18.82 -8.10
C TYR A 145 -6.48 -20.15 -7.50
N PRO A 146 -6.53 -20.27 -6.16
CA PRO A 146 -7.03 -21.47 -5.52
C PRO A 146 -8.51 -21.70 -5.83
N ASP A 147 -8.88 -22.95 -6.14
CA ASP A 147 -10.28 -23.35 -6.23
C ASP A 147 -10.81 -23.67 -4.83
N TYR A 148 -11.71 -22.82 -4.34
CA TYR A 148 -12.38 -22.97 -3.06
C TYR A 148 -13.80 -23.55 -3.20
N GLY A 149 -14.15 -24.03 -4.39
CA GLY A 149 -15.44 -24.64 -4.72
C GLY A 149 -16.62 -23.70 -4.43
N PRO A 150 -17.71 -24.21 -3.80
CA PRO A 150 -18.93 -23.41 -3.59
C PRO A 150 -18.75 -22.22 -2.64
N HIS A 151 -17.61 -22.11 -1.96
CA HIS A 151 -17.31 -21.02 -1.02
C HIS A 151 -16.32 -19.98 -1.56
N GLU A 152 -16.01 -20.03 -2.86
CA GLU A 152 -14.95 -19.23 -3.48
C GLU A 152 -15.09 -17.72 -3.24
N VAL A 153 -16.26 -17.14 -3.51
CA VAL A 153 -16.47 -15.70 -3.31
C VAL A 153 -16.18 -15.29 -1.86
N ALA A 154 -16.71 -16.05 -0.89
CA ALA A 154 -16.52 -15.74 0.53
C ALA A 154 -15.06 -15.90 0.94
N ARG A 155 -14.37 -16.96 0.48
CA ARG A 155 -12.98 -17.21 0.86
C ARG A 155 -12.02 -16.20 0.26
N LEU A 156 -12.18 -15.86 -1.02
CA LEU A 156 -11.41 -14.80 -1.68
C LEU A 156 -11.62 -13.44 -1.02
N THR A 157 -12.85 -13.13 -0.60
CA THR A 157 -13.15 -11.91 0.16
C THR A 157 -12.40 -11.88 1.48
N LEU A 158 -12.42 -12.97 2.26
CA LEU A 158 -11.69 -13.05 3.53
C LEU A 158 -10.17 -12.93 3.34
N ASN A 159 -9.62 -13.51 2.28
CA ASN A 159 -8.20 -13.36 1.94
C ASN A 159 -7.85 -11.90 1.63
N ALA A 160 -8.67 -11.23 0.80
CA ALA A 160 -8.45 -9.84 0.43
C ALA A 160 -8.51 -8.89 1.64
N VAL A 161 -9.48 -9.09 2.54
CA VAL A 161 -9.59 -8.33 3.80
C VAL A 161 -8.35 -8.51 4.68
N ARG A 162 -7.83 -9.76 4.78
CA ARG A 162 -6.61 -10.04 5.52
C ARG A 162 -5.41 -9.33 4.90
N ALA A 163 -5.19 -9.47 3.60
CA ALA A 163 -4.06 -8.86 2.88
C ALA A 163 -4.08 -7.34 2.99
N ALA A 164 -5.23 -6.70 2.79
CA ALA A 164 -5.40 -5.25 2.94
C ALA A 164 -5.05 -4.78 4.37
N ARG A 165 -5.40 -5.55 5.40
CA ARG A 165 -5.04 -5.25 6.79
C ARG A 165 -3.54 -5.44 7.06
N GLU A 166 -2.94 -6.50 6.51
CA GLU A 166 -1.50 -6.77 6.62
C GLU A 166 -0.70 -5.62 5.99
N LEU A 167 -1.00 -5.23 4.76
CA LEU A 167 -0.40 -4.07 4.08
C LEU A 167 -0.45 -2.79 4.92
N LEU A 168 -1.61 -2.48 5.50
CA LEU A 168 -1.77 -1.28 6.32
C LEU A 168 -0.90 -1.34 7.59
N SER A 169 -0.69 -2.53 8.18
CA SER A 169 0.19 -2.72 9.35
C SER A 169 1.68 -2.53 9.04
N GLU A 170 2.04 -2.61 7.76
CA GLU A 170 3.40 -2.38 7.24
C GLU A 170 3.60 -0.93 6.76
N GLY A 171 2.58 -0.08 6.91
CA GLY A 171 2.64 1.33 6.49
C GLY A 171 2.26 1.58 5.04
N VAL A 172 1.74 0.57 4.33
CA VAL A 172 1.15 0.74 2.99
C VAL A 172 -0.24 1.34 3.13
N THR A 173 -0.40 2.55 2.60
CA THR A 173 -1.66 3.32 2.70
C THR A 173 -2.42 3.40 1.38
N SER A 174 -1.84 2.90 0.29
CA SER A 174 -2.51 2.76 -1.00
C SER A 174 -1.99 1.53 -1.73
N VAL A 175 -2.87 0.82 -2.43
CA VAL A 175 -2.56 -0.40 -3.18
C VAL A 175 -3.30 -0.43 -4.51
N GLN A 176 -2.65 -0.93 -5.57
CA GLN A 176 -3.34 -1.35 -6.79
C GLN A 176 -3.54 -2.86 -6.77
N SER A 177 -4.80 -3.29 -6.71
CA SER A 177 -5.20 -4.68 -6.90
C SER A 177 -5.36 -4.95 -8.39
N LEU A 178 -4.44 -5.73 -8.96
CA LEU A 178 -4.31 -5.96 -10.40
C LEU A 178 -4.71 -7.39 -10.80
N GLY A 179 -5.75 -7.91 -10.18
CA GLY A 179 -6.36 -9.17 -10.56
C GLY A 179 -7.20 -9.79 -9.47
N ALA A 180 -8.51 -9.91 -9.72
CA ALA A 180 -9.45 -10.46 -8.76
C ALA A 180 -10.62 -11.17 -9.47
N ARG A 181 -10.88 -12.44 -9.14
CA ARG A 181 -12.14 -13.08 -9.50
C ARG A 181 -13.31 -12.37 -8.83
N HIS A 182 -14.47 -12.39 -9.50
CA HIS A 182 -15.76 -11.92 -8.96
C HIS A 182 -15.76 -10.46 -8.48
N TYR A 183 -14.79 -9.64 -8.91
CA TYR A 183 -14.64 -8.23 -8.49
C TYR A 183 -14.58 -8.06 -6.96
N VAL A 184 -13.97 -9.02 -6.27
CA VAL A 184 -13.79 -8.98 -4.81
C VAL A 184 -13.02 -7.73 -4.37
N ASP A 185 -12.05 -7.30 -5.18
CA ASP A 185 -11.26 -6.09 -4.92
C ASP A 185 -12.06 -4.80 -5.04
N VAL A 186 -12.99 -4.71 -5.99
CA VAL A 186 -13.95 -3.61 -6.11
C VAL A 186 -14.85 -3.54 -4.87
N ALA A 187 -15.42 -4.68 -4.45
CA ALA A 187 -16.27 -4.72 -3.26
C ALA A 187 -15.49 -4.35 -1.98
N LEU A 188 -14.24 -4.78 -1.87
CA LEU A 188 -13.36 -4.42 -0.76
C LEU A 188 -13.01 -2.93 -0.77
N ARG A 189 -12.67 -2.36 -1.93
CA ARG A 189 -12.45 -0.91 -2.10
C ARG A 189 -13.64 -0.13 -1.58
N ASP A 190 -14.84 -0.45 -2.08
CA ASP A 190 -16.06 0.27 -1.72
C ASP A 190 -16.31 0.21 -0.21
N ALA A 191 -16.11 -0.95 0.42
CA ALA A 191 -16.24 -1.12 1.86
C ALA A 191 -15.19 -0.31 2.66
N VAL A 192 -13.96 -0.17 2.14
CA VAL A 192 -12.93 0.69 2.76
C VAL A 192 -13.27 2.17 2.60
N ASP A 193 -13.73 2.58 1.42
CA ASP A 193 -14.04 3.98 1.11
C ASP A 193 -15.20 4.52 1.94
N VAL A 194 -16.23 3.70 2.21
CA VAL A 194 -17.34 4.06 3.11
C VAL A 194 -17.02 3.85 4.60
N GLY A 195 -15.88 3.21 4.90
CA GLY A 195 -15.36 3.01 6.26
C GLY A 195 -15.92 1.79 7.00
N ASP A 196 -16.57 0.85 6.31
CA ASP A 196 -17.02 -0.42 6.88
C ASP A 196 -15.83 -1.32 7.25
N LEU A 197 -14.74 -1.22 6.50
CA LEU A 197 -13.50 -1.95 6.73
C LEU A 197 -12.30 -1.01 6.80
N ARG A 198 -11.25 -1.47 7.49
CA ARG A 198 -9.95 -0.80 7.49
C ARG A 198 -9.05 -1.43 6.44
N GLY A 199 -8.48 -0.60 5.60
CA GLY A 199 -7.48 -0.98 4.61
C GLY A 199 -6.80 0.24 4.01
N PRO A 200 -5.77 0.05 3.17
CA PRO A 200 -5.25 1.09 2.29
C PRO A 200 -6.35 1.59 1.35
N ARG A 201 -6.14 2.76 0.72
CA ARG A 201 -6.93 3.15 -0.46
C ARG A 201 -6.66 2.15 -1.59
N ILE A 202 -7.70 1.63 -2.22
CA ILE A 202 -7.56 0.56 -3.21
C ILE A 202 -7.91 1.10 -4.59
N ILE A 203 -7.06 0.82 -5.58
CA ILE A 203 -7.38 0.91 -7.00
C ILE A 203 -7.64 -0.52 -7.46
N ALA A 204 -8.87 -0.82 -7.86
CA ALA A 204 -9.29 -2.18 -8.21
C ALA A 204 -9.36 -2.36 -9.73
N SER A 205 -8.83 -3.49 -10.23
CA SER A 205 -8.95 -3.85 -11.65
C SER A 205 -10.08 -4.83 -11.93
N GLY A 206 -10.52 -5.60 -10.94
CA GLY A 206 -11.28 -6.81 -11.20
C GLY A 206 -10.44 -7.87 -11.94
N PRO A 207 -11.05 -8.78 -12.70
CA PRO A 207 -10.32 -9.77 -13.47
C PRO A 207 -9.40 -9.12 -14.52
N GLN A 208 -8.13 -9.53 -14.58
CA GLN A 208 -7.24 -9.15 -15.66
C GLN A 208 -7.70 -9.73 -17.01
N ILE A 209 -7.51 -8.96 -18.08
CA ILE A 209 -7.75 -9.40 -19.45
C ILE A 209 -6.54 -10.17 -19.98
N THR A 210 -6.79 -11.34 -20.58
CA THR A 210 -5.77 -12.28 -21.03
C THR A 210 -6.37 -13.16 -22.15
N THR A 211 -5.56 -13.95 -22.86
CA THR A 211 -6.09 -14.88 -23.88
C THR A 211 -6.66 -16.14 -23.24
N THR A 212 -7.43 -16.94 -23.99
CA THR A 212 -7.85 -18.27 -23.53
C THR A 212 -6.63 -19.14 -23.21
N GLY A 213 -6.56 -19.63 -21.97
CA GLY A 213 -5.40 -20.38 -21.46
C GLY A 213 -4.16 -19.52 -21.17
N GLY A 214 -4.28 -18.20 -21.28
CA GLY A 214 -3.25 -17.22 -21.00
C GLY A 214 -2.86 -17.14 -19.53
N HIS A 215 -1.86 -16.29 -19.25
CA HIS A 215 -1.42 -16.03 -17.87
C HIS A 215 -2.59 -15.56 -17.03
N ALA A 216 -2.78 -16.24 -15.91
CA ALA A 216 -3.80 -15.95 -14.93
C ALA A 216 -5.24 -15.92 -15.48
N HIS A 217 -5.51 -16.65 -16.58
CA HIS A 217 -6.85 -16.75 -17.20
C HIS A 217 -7.94 -17.22 -16.24
N HIS A 218 -7.54 -17.94 -15.21
CA HIS A 218 -8.34 -18.33 -14.06
C HIS A 218 -9.13 -17.17 -13.43
N ALA A 219 -8.70 -15.91 -13.54
CA ALA A 219 -9.46 -14.78 -13.00
C ALA A 219 -10.81 -14.51 -13.70
N GLY A 220 -10.98 -15.01 -14.94
CA GLY A 220 -12.24 -14.89 -15.70
C GLY A 220 -12.27 -13.78 -16.76
N GLY A 221 -11.13 -13.18 -17.11
CA GLY A 221 -11.02 -12.15 -18.15
C GLY A 221 -10.49 -12.64 -19.50
N ALA A 222 -10.72 -13.91 -19.86
CA ALA A 222 -10.28 -14.44 -21.15
C ALA A 222 -11.00 -13.77 -22.33
N ALA A 223 -10.26 -13.36 -23.36
CA ALA A 223 -10.75 -12.79 -24.61
C ALA A 223 -9.76 -13.06 -25.75
N ASP A 224 -10.26 -13.48 -26.92
CA ASP A 224 -9.45 -13.92 -28.07
C ASP A 224 -9.71 -13.06 -29.32
N SER A 225 -10.40 -11.93 -29.18
CA SER A 225 -10.64 -10.98 -30.27
C SER A 225 -10.77 -9.54 -29.78
N LEU A 226 -10.52 -8.57 -30.67
CA LEU A 226 -10.71 -7.15 -30.38
C LEU A 226 -12.10 -6.80 -29.84
N ASP A 227 -13.15 -7.44 -30.35
CA ASP A 227 -14.51 -7.15 -29.90
C ASP A 227 -14.79 -7.73 -28.51
N GLU A 228 -14.23 -8.90 -28.18
CA GLU A 228 -14.27 -9.46 -26.84
C GLU A 228 -13.46 -8.64 -25.85
N ILE A 229 -12.25 -8.18 -26.22
CA ILE A 229 -11.43 -7.28 -25.38
C ILE A 229 -12.20 -5.98 -25.10
N ARG A 230 -12.79 -5.36 -26.13
CA ARG A 230 -13.63 -4.16 -25.96
C ARG A 230 -14.83 -4.43 -25.07
N HIS A 231 -15.44 -5.61 -25.19
CA HIS A 231 -16.54 -6.01 -24.32
C HIS A 231 -16.09 -6.12 -22.87
N GLN A 232 -14.97 -6.80 -22.60
CA GLN A 232 -14.39 -6.94 -21.26
C GLN A 232 -14.07 -5.58 -20.64
N VAL A 233 -13.43 -4.67 -21.37
CA VAL A 233 -13.15 -3.30 -20.88
C VAL A 233 -14.44 -2.56 -20.48
N ARG A 234 -15.49 -2.63 -21.31
CA ARG A 234 -16.80 -2.04 -20.99
C ARG A 234 -17.47 -2.72 -19.81
N HIS A 235 -17.30 -4.03 -19.68
CA HIS A 235 -17.84 -4.80 -18.56
C HIS A 235 -17.13 -4.47 -17.25
N HIS A 236 -15.80 -4.36 -17.23
CA HIS A 236 -15.05 -3.89 -16.06
C HIS A 236 -15.46 -2.48 -15.65
N HIS A 237 -15.67 -1.58 -16.62
CA HIS A 237 -16.21 -0.25 -16.34
C HIS A 237 -17.61 -0.31 -15.72
N LEU A 238 -18.51 -1.15 -16.26
CA LEU A 238 -19.85 -1.38 -15.68
C LEU A 238 -19.76 -1.90 -14.24
N MET A 239 -18.80 -2.79 -13.98
CA MET A 239 -18.56 -3.39 -12.66
C MET A 239 -17.78 -2.47 -11.71
N GLY A 240 -17.44 -1.25 -12.15
CA GLY A 240 -16.84 -0.22 -11.30
C GLY A 240 -15.33 -0.37 -11.08
N ALA A 241 -14.61 -1.08 -11.95
CA ALA A 241 -13.14 -1.11 -11.90
C ALA A 241 -12.53 0.28 -12.15
N ASP A 242 -11.45 0.60 -11.45
CA ASP A 242 -10.70 1.86 -11.57
C ASP A 242 -9.67 1.82 -12.69
N THR A 243 -9.15 0.63 -12.98
CA THR A 243 -8.09 0.41 -13.96
C THR A 243 -8.32 -0.88 -14.73
N ILE A 244 -7.73 -0.98 -15.92
CA ILE A 244 -7.74 -2.19 -16.73
C ILE A 244 -6.36 -2.83 -16.65
N LYS A 245 -6.29 -4.07 -16.15
CA LYS A 245 -5.08 -4.88 -16.18
C LYS A 245 -5.13 -5.82 -17.38
N VAL A 246 -4.05 -5.84 -18.16
CA VAL A 246 -3.86 -6.79 -19.26
C VAL A 246 -2.62 -7.63 -18.99
N MET A 247 -2.68 -8.91 -19.35
CA MET A 247 -1.52 -9.80 -19.42
C MET A 247 -0.97 -9.78 -20.85
N ALA A 248 0.03 -8.94 -21.10
CA ALA A 248 0.64 -8.81 -22.43
C ALA A 248 1.48 -10.03 -22.83
N THR A 249 1.98 -10.78 -21.85
CA THR A 249 2.77 -12.01 -22.02
C THR A 249 2.25 -13.13 -21.13
N GLY A 250 2.77 -14.34 -21.31
CA GLY A 250 2.63 -15.41 -20.32
C GLY A 250 3.28 -15.06 -18.98
N GLY A 251 3.27 -16.00 -18.02
CA GLY A 251 3.91 -15.82 -16.72
C GLY A 251 4.25 -17.15 -16.03
N PHE A 252 5.10 -17.09 -15.01
CA PHE A 252 5.70 -18.30 -14.42
C PHE A 252 4.72 -19.22 -13.67
N MET A 253 3.56 -18.70 -13.26
CA MET A 253 2.64 -19.41 -12.37
C MET A 253 1.49 -20.13 -13.10
N THR A 254 1.25 -19.81 -14.38
CA THR A 254 0.18 -20.45 -15.15
C THR A 254 0.79 -21.41 -16.16
N ASP A 255 0.49 -22.69 -15.98
CA ASP A 255 0.93 -23.76 -16.88
C ASP A 255 0.59 -23.43 -18.34
N GLY A 256 1.58 -23.58 -19.23
CA GLY A 256 1.43 -23.31 -20.65
C GLY A 256 1.57 -21.85 -21.09
N SER A 257 1.64 -20.88 -20.16
CA SER A 257 1.82 -19.46 -20.50
C SER A 257 3.25 -19.00 -20.16
N ALA A 258 4.20 -19.02 -21.11
CA ALA A 258 5.57 -18.59 -20.78
C ALA A 258 5.77 -17.07 -20.95
N PRO A 259 6.59 -16.40 -20.11
CA PRO A 259 6.73 -14.93 -20.13
C PRO A 259 7.37 -14.36 -21.40
N TRP A 260 8.01 -15.20 -22.22
CA TRP A 260 8.54 -14.80 -23.53
C TRP A 260 7.54 -15.00 -24.68
N PHE A 261 6.35 -15.54 -24.42
CA PHE A 261 5.26 -15.60 -25.40
C PHE A 261 4.32 -14.43 -25.18
N ALA A 262 4.15 -13.61 -26.22
CA ALA A 262 3.12 -12.58 -26.26
C ALA A 262 1.73 -13.24 -26.26
N GLN A 263 0.79 -12.63 -25.56
CA GLN A 263 -0.61 -13.07 -25.56
C GLN A 263 -1.44 -12.32 -26.59
N PHE A 264 -1.17 -11.02 -26.75
CA PHE A 264 -1.90 -10.15 -27.66
C PHE A 264 -0.98 -9.62 -28.74
N THR A 265 -1.55 -9.34 -29.90
CA THR A 265 -0.92 -8.54 -30.95
C THR A 265 -0.86 -7.07 -30.53
N THR A 266 -0.04 -6.27 -31.22
CA THR A 266 0.01 -4.81 -30.98
C THR A 266 -1.29 -4.10 -31.33
N GLU A 267 -2.14 -4.67 -32.20
CA GLU A 267 -3.44 -4.08 -32.50
C GLU A 267 -4.44 -4.27 -31.35
N GLU A 268 -4.27 -5.34 -30.56
CA GLU A 268 -5.12 -5.69 -29.42
C GLU A 268 -4.77 -4.95 -28.12
N LEU A 269 -3.58 -4.33 -28.03
CA LEU A 269 -3.11 -3.54 -26.88
C LEU A 269 -3.23 -2.02 -27.13
#